data_AF-A0AAW9SAI9-F1
#
_entry.id   AF-A0AAW9SAI9-F1
#
_cell.length_a   1.000
_cell.length_b   1.000
_cell.length_c   1.000
_cell.angle_alpha   90.00
_cell.angle_beta   90.00
_cell.angle_gamma   90.00
#
_symmetry.space_group_name_H-M   'P 1'
#
loop_
_entity.id
_entity.type
_entity.pdbx_description
1 polymer ?
#
loop_
_entity_poly.entity_id
_entity_poly.type
_entity_poly.pdbx_seq_one_letter_code
_entity_poly.pdbx_strand_id
1 'polypeptide(L)'
;MKIVSTFILLFFFGNSLKVLAQNHPADTVIINFGLDSKMIFLIYKKADLDALKAYDLNAIAEDIYQKFHETDSQNMQVESGNKFLKDSSLLTVQEKSVDITDSTLTEGSSKEGRSGGTRHSLNFDIGMNNYLQNGKFPDADNQPYSVKPWGSWYVGINSVNKTPLFGRLYLEWGGGVSWYNFKLEDAQFQIQKGATEVEFVPVDNADIDPIKSKLTASYFNLSLVPLMEFGKKGAKRVCNKSEISIFDKNHPYGFRIGVGGYAGYRLGSHNKFVYKENGDKKKDRDKSNFHLNNWRYGVRVQLGYKDFDLFVNYDLNELFNESRGPELNAFSFGITL
;
A
#
# COMPACT_ATOMS: atom_id res chain seq x y z
N MET A 1 -1.34 23.03 -39.38
CA MET A 1 -2.61 23.40 -38.72
C MET A 1 -3.22 22.12 -38.16
N LYS A 2 -3.28 22.06 -36.83
CA LYS A 2 -4.06 21.21 -35.90
C LYS A 2 -4.86 19.95 -36.37
N ILE A 3 -4.57 18.82 -35.67
CA ILE A 3 -5.47 17.85 -34.96
C ILE A 3 -6.31 16.92 -35.88
N VAL A 4 -6.54 15.61 -35.70
CA VAL A 4 -6.59 14.66 -34.55
C VAL A 4 -6.20 13.27 -35.08
N SER A 5 -5.44 12.47 -34.32
CA SER A 5 -5.38 11.02 -34.51
C SER A 5 -5.85 10.34 -33.22
N THR A 6 -6.95 9.58 -33.33
CA THR A 6 -7.61 8.87 -32.23
C THR A 6 -7.08 7.44 -32.17
N PHE A 7 -6.37 7.10 -31.10
CA PHE A 7 -5.95 5.73 -30.79
C PHE A 7 -6.97 5.08 -29.85
N ILE A 8 -7.54 3.95 -30.29
CA ILE A 8 -8.36 3.03 -29.48
C ILE A 8 -7.45 1.91 -29.00
N LEU A 9 -7.32 1.74 -27.68
CA LEU A 9 -6.59 0.63 -27.06
C LEU A 9 -7.60 -0.41 -26.55
N LEU A 10 -7.62 -1.59 -27.18
CA LEU A 10 -8.42 -2.75 -26.76
C LEU A 10 -7.77 -3.45 -25.56
N PHE A 11 -8.57 -3.74 -24.54
CA PHE A 11 -8.24 -4.62 -23.42
C PHE A 11 -8.25 -6.09 -23.88
N PHE A 12 -7.10 -6.76 -23.77
CA PHE A 12 -7.02 -8.23 -23.71
C PHE A 12 -6.23 -8.62 -22.45
N PHE A 13 -6.93 -9.09 -21.42
CA PHE A 13 -6.34 -9.82 -20.31
C PHE A 13 -6.82 -11.27 -20.40
N GLY A 14 -5.93 -12.13 -20.89
CA GLY A 14 -6.15 -13.57 -20.97
C GLY A 14 -4.92 -14.32 -20.49
N ASN A 15 -5.03 -14.85 -19.27
CA ASN A 15 -4.36 -16.03 -18.71
C ASN A 15 -2.85 -16.23 -18.93
N SER A 16 -2.07 -16.17 -17.84
CA SER A 16 -1.26 -17.31 -17.36
C SER A 16 -0.47 -16.96 -16.10
N LEU A 17 -0.60 -17.84 -15.10
CA LEU A 17 0.44 -18.40 -14.21
C LEU A 17 -0.12 -18.70 -12.81
N LYS A 18 -0.55 -19.95 -12.64
CA LYS A 18 -0.57 -20.63 -11.35
C LYS A 18 0.88 -20.85 -10.92
N VAL A 19 1.25 -20.41 -9.72
CA VAL A 19 2.43 -20.91 -8.99
C VAL A 19 2.01 -21.14 -7.54
N LEU A 20 2.42 -22.31 -7.02
CA LEU A 20 2.08 -22.92 -5.75
C LEU A 20 2.13 -21.98 -4.53
N ALA A 21 1.07 -22.01 -3.74
CA ALA A 21 1.13 -21.86 -2.29
C ALA A 21 0.31 -23.00 -1.66
N GLN A 22 0.94 -23.87 -0.88
CA GLN A 22 0.21 -24.78 0.00
C GLN A 22 -0.36 -23.96 1.16
N ASN A 23 -1.54 -23.38 0.95
CA ASN A 23 -2.45 -23.03 2.02
C ASN A 23 -3.49 -24.13 2.08
N HIS A 24 -3.62 -24.83 3.20
CA HIS A 24 -4.79 -25.68 3.41
C HIS A 24 -6.02 -24.76 3.42
N PRO A 25 -6.95 -24.88 2.45
CA PRO A 25 -8.16 -24.09 2.44
C PRO A 25 -9.03 -24.51 3.63
N ALA A 26 -9.69 -23.55 4.28
CA ALA A 26 -10.71 -23.86 5.28
C ALA A 26 -11.84 -24.64 4.60
N ASP A 27 -12.22 -25.77 5.17
CA ASP A 27 -13.35 -26.54 4.67
C ASP A 27 -14.62 -25.76 5.03
N THR A 28 -15.28 -25.22 4.00
CA THR A 28 -16.50 -24.42 4.15
C THR A 28 -17.70 -25.32 3.90
N VAL A 29 -18.55 -25.51 4.91
CA VAL A 29 -19.82 -26.19 4.76
C VAL A 29 -20.92 -25.14 4.70
N ILE A 30 -21.59 -25.07 3.54
CA ILE A 30 -22.71 -24.15 3.32
C ILE A 30 -23.99 -24.96 3.41
N ILE A 31 -24.85 -24.61 4.36
CA ILE A 31 -26.19 -25.18 4.46
C ILE A 31 -27.18 -24.09 4.08
N ASN A 32 -27.92 -24.32 3.00
CA ASN A 32 -28.95 -23.39 2.54
C ASN A 32 -30.26 -23.73 3.25
N PHE A 33 -30.95 -22.71 3.75
CA PHE A 33 -32.24 -22.85 4.41
C PHE A 33 -33.22 -21.82 3.82
N GLY A 34 -34.38 -22.27 3.34
CA GLY A 34 -35.31 -21.38 2.65
C GLY A 34 -34.78 -20.87 1.30
N LEU A 35 -35.39 -19.81 0.76
CA LEU A 35 -35.08 -19.30 -0.59
C LEU A 35 -33.79 -18.47 -0.64
N ASP A 36 -33.51 -17.66 0.38
CA ASP A 36 -32.37 -16.71 0.37
C ASP A 36 -31.44 -16.80 1.59
N SER A 37 -31.73 -17.67 2.57
CA SER A 37 -30.93 -17.75 3.80
C SER A 37 -29.87 -18.86 3.71
N LYS A 38 -28.67 -18.55 4.22
CA LYS A 38 -27.53 -19.47 4.22
C LYS A 38 -26.84 -19.45 5.57
N MET A 39 -26.47 -20.61 6.06
CA MET A 39 -25.57 -20.76 7.19
C MET A 39 -24.24 -21.30 6.69
N ILE A 40 -23.17 -20.63 7.06
CA ILE A 40 -21.82 -20.90 6.57
C ILE A 40 -20.96 -21.30 7.77
N PHE A 41 -20.50 -22.54 7.80
CA PHE A 41 -19.52 -23.02 8.76
C PHE A 41 -18.13 -22.95 8.14
N LEU A 42 -17.25 -22.16 8.75
CA LEU A 42 -15.84 -22.08 8.37
C LEU A 42 -15.03 -22.92 9.35
N ILE A 43 -14.55 -24.08 8.89
CA ILE A 43 -13.79 -25.02 9.73
C ILE A 43 -12.35 -25.03 9.26
N TYR A 44 -11.44 -24.60 10.13
CA TYR A 44 -10.02 -24.47 9.81
C TYR A 44 -9.22 -25.72 10.16
N LYS A 45 -9.69 -26.52 11.14
CA LYS A 45 -9.07 -27.81 11.52
C LYS A 45 -10.13 -28.88 11.68
N LYS A 46 -9.80 -30.10 11.24
CA LYS A 46 -10.68 -31.28 11.38
C LYS A 46 -11.03 -31.60 12.84
N ALA A 47 -10.16 -31.27 13.79
CA ALA A 47 -10.43 -31.42 15.23
C ALA A 47 -11.55 -30.48 15.73
N ASP A 48 -11.74 -29.33 15.07
CA ASP A 48 -12.80 -28.37 15.43
C ASP A 48 -14.20 -28.90 15.04
N LEU A 49 -14.26 -29.85 14.09
CA LEU A 49 -15.50 -30.52 13.70
C LEU A 49 -16.02 -31.48 14.79
N ASP A 50 -15.12 -32.12 15.54
CA ASP A 50 -15.52 -32.99 16.66
C ASP A 50 -15.98 -32.17 17.87
N ALA A 51 -15.44 -30.96 18.06
CA ALA A 51 -15.93 -30.03 19.06
C ALA A 51 -17.38 -29.60 18.81
N LEU A 52 -17.83 -29.47 17.55
CA LEU A 52 -19.21 -29.11 17.19
C LEU A 52 -20.25 -30.12 17.75
N LYS A 53 -19.88 -31.39 17.90
CA LYS A 53 -20.78 -32.42 18.46
C LYS A 53 -21.10 -32.20 19.94
N ALA A 54 -20.17 -31.57 20.67
CA ALA A 54 -20.30 -31.25 22.09
C ALA A 54 -21.20 -30.02 22.34
N TYR A 55 -21.55 -29.27 21.29
CA TYR A 55 -22.46 -28.12 21.37
C TYR A 55 -23.91 -28.51 21.03
N ASP A 56 -24.86 -27.87 21.70
CA ASP A 56 -26.29 -27.97 21.40
C ASP A 56 -26.69 -26.94 20.34
N LEU A 57 -26.75 -27.40 19.09
CA LEU A 57 -27.12 -26.58 17.93
C LEU A 57 -28.57 -26.10 17.99
N ASN A 58 -29.46 -26.81 18.69
CA ASN A 58 -30.86 -26.40 18.83
C ASN A 58 -30.96 -25.19 19.76
N ALA A 59 -30.21 -25.20 20.88
CA ALA A 59 -30.16 -24.06 21.80
C ALA A 59 -29.56 -22.80 21.15
N ILE A 60 -28.57 -22.97 20.27
CA ILE A 60 -27.98 -21.86 19.50
C ILE A 60 -29.01 -21.27 18.52
N ALA A 61 -29.75 -22.12 17.82
CA ALA A 61 -30.78 -21.67 16.87
C ALA A 61 -31.91 -20.91 17.59
N GLU A 62 -32.31 -21.35 18.78
CA GLU A 62 -33.35 -20.72 19.59
C GLU A 62 -32.90 -19.35 20.15
N ASP A 63 -31.65 -19.23 20.62
CA ASP A 63 -31.06 -17.96 21.05
C ASP A 63 -30.99 -16.95 19.90
N ILE A 64 -30.62 -17.39 18.70
CA ILE A 64 -30.62 -16.55 17.49
C ILE A 64 -32.05 -16.11 17.14
N TYR A 65 -33.03 -17.01 17.22
CA TYR A 65 -34.44 -16.71 16.92
C TYR A 65 -35.02 -15.64 17.85
N GLN A 66 -34.76 -15.77 19.15
CA GLN A 66 -35.24 -14.81 20.15
C GLN A 66 -34.59 -13.43 19.98
N LYS A 67 -33.27 -13.39 19.79
CA LYS A 67 -32.57 -12.11 19.61
C LYS A 67 -32.92 -11.40 18.30
N PHE A 68 -33.33 -12.14 17.27
CA PHE A 68 -33.87 -11.54 16.05
C PHE A 68 -35.26 -10.92 16.22
N HIS A 69 -36.07 -11.40 17.18
CA HIS A 69 -37.40 -10.86 17.45
C HIS A 69 -37.38 -9.66 18.41
N GLU A 70 -36.40 -9.56 19.31
CA GLU A 70 -36.32 -8.47 20.30
C GLU A 70 -35.53 -7.24 19.81
N THR A 71 -34.79 -7.35 18.70
CA THR A 71 -33.97 -6.26 18.16
C THR A 71 -34.24 -6.04 16.68
N ASP A 72 -34.73 -4.85 16.30
CA ASP A 72 -34.69 -4.37 14.92
C ASP A 72 -33.21 -4.22 14.51
N SER A 73 -32.67 -5.33 14.01
CA SER A 73 -31.38 -5.55 13.35
C SER A 73 -30.40 -4.36 13.34
N GLN A 74 -29.20 -4.57 13.90
CA GLN A 74 -27.94 -4.78 13.16
C GLN A 74 -26.79 -5.00 14.17
N ASN A 75 -26.14 -6.17 14.08
CA ASN A 75 -25.01 -6.68 14.87
C ASN A 75 -25.36 -7.33 16.23
N MET A 76 -25.54 -8.65 16.19
CA MET A 76 -25.53 -9.49 17.39
C MET A 76 -24.21 -10.24 17.45
N GLN A 77 -23.45 -10.05 18.54
CA GLN A 77 -22.36 -10.95 18.90
C GLN A 77 -22.88 -11.89 19.98
N VAL A 78 -22.66 -13.20 19.80
CA VAL A 78 -22.97 -14.19 20.83
C VAL A 78 -21.87 -14.12 21.88
N GLU A 79 -22.21 -13.64 23.07
CA GLU A 79 -21.32 -13.69 24.24
C GLU A 79 -21.04 -15.16 24.60
N SER A 80 -19.77 -15.53 24.46
CA SER A 80 -19.13 -16.75 24.97
C SER A 80 -19.75 -18.10 24.55
N GLY A 81 -19.03 -18.84 23.69
CA GLY A 81 -19.45 -20.16 23.19
C GLY A 81 -19.74 -21.18 24.29
N ASN A 82 -19.14 -21.06 25.48
CA ASN A 82 -19.25 -22.03 26.58
C ASN A 82 -20.69 -22.24 27.11
N LYS A 83 -21.63 -21.31 26.84
CA LYS A 83 -23.04 -21.41 27.26
C LYS A 83 -23.80 -22.56 26.58
N PHE A 84 -23.32 -23.04 25.43
CA PHE A 84 -24.05 -24.02 24.60
C PHE A 84 -23.46 -25.43 24.62
N LEU A 85 -22.56 -25.72 25.57
CA LEU A 85 -22.00 -27.06 25.76
C LEU A 85 -23.04 -28.00 26.38
N LYS A 86 -23.17 -29.21 25.83
CA LYS A 86 -24.16 -30.21 26.27
C LYS A 86 -23.94 -30.74 27.67
N ASP A 87 -22.72 -30.62 28.22
CA ASP A 87 -22.38 -31.15 29.53
C ASP A 87 -21.82 -30.04 30.43
N SER A 88 -22.72 -29.48 31.23
CA SER A 88 -22.40 -28.48 32.25
C SER A 88 -21.93 -29.19 33.52
N SER A 89 -20.66 -29.61 33.59
CA SER A 89 -20.05 -29.89 34.89
C SER A 89 -18.55 -29.56 34.95
N LEU A 90 -18.26 -28.58 35.81
CA LEU A 90 -16.99 -28.32 36.51
C LEU A 90 -15.77 -27.94 35.66
N LEU A 91 -15.62 -26.65 35.38
CA LEU A 91 -14.31 -25.99 35.50
C LEU A 91 -14.50 -24.56 36.04
N THR A 92 -14.44 -24.44 37.37
CA THR A 92 -14.24 -23.18 38.08
C THR A 92 -12.83 -22.68 37.77
N VAL A 93 -12.70 -21.64 36.95
CA VAL A 93 -11.47 -20.85 36.87
C VAL A 93 -11.73 -19.52 37.57
N GLN A 94 -10.97 -19.27 38.64
CA GLN A 94 -11.01 -18.04 39.42
C GLN A 94 -10.72 -16.82 38.53
N GLU A 95 -11.73 -15.99 38.31
CA GLU A 95 -11.51 -14.59 37.94
C GLU A 95 -11.09 -13.83 39.19
N LYS A 96 -9.86 -13.32 39.16
CA LYS A 96 -9.34 -12.38 40.15
C LYS A 96 -9.99 -11.02 39.87
N SER A 97 -11.01 -10.68 40.65
CA SER A 97 -11.64 -9.36 40.62
C SER A 97 -10.63 -8.29 41.05
N VAL A 98 -10.30 -7.39 40.13
CA VAL A 98 -9.73 -6.09 40.46
C VAL A 98 -10.88 -5.10 40.35
N ASP A 99 -11.36 -4.65 41.49
CA ASP A 99 -12.41 -3.64 41.60
C ASP A 99 -11.90 -2.33 40.97
N ILE A 100 -12.47 -1.98 39.82
CA ILE A 100 -12.44 -0.60 39.31
C ILE A 100 -13.84 -0.06 39.53
N THR A 101 -13.88 0.93 40.40
CA THR A 101 -15.04 1.58 40.99
C THR A 101 -16.05 2.01 39.92
N ASP A 102 -17.27 1.50 40.06
CA ASP A 102 -18.44 1.90 39.29
C ASP A 102 -18.70 3.40 39.50
N SER A 103 -18.44 4.20 38.46
CA SER A 103 -18.87 5.59 38.40
C SER A 103 -20.10 5.65 37.50
N THR A 104 -21.26 5.47 38.14
CA THR A 104 -22.57 6.00 37.74
C THR A 104 -22.59 6.71 36.38
N LEU A 105 -22.94 5.96 35.33
CA LEU A 105 -23.27 6.52 34.03
C LEU A 105 -24.59 7.28 34.16
N THR A 106 -24.47 8.56 34.46
CA THR A 106 -25.50 9.54 34.14
C THR A 106 -25.72 9.51 32.63
N GLU A 107 -26.97 9.31 32.19
CA GLU A 107 -27.41 9.54 30.82
C GLU A 107 -27.14 11.00 30.43
N GLY A 108 -25.90 11.29 30.05
CA GLY A 108 -25.52 12.53 29.42
C GLY A 108 -25.95 12.47 27.97
N SER A 109 -26.99 13.24 27.63
CA SER A 109 -27.33 13.60 26.26
C SER A 109 -26.05 13.87 25.47
N SER A 110 -25.75 12.99 24.51
CA SER A 110 -24.51 13.04 23.73
C SER A 110 -24.49 14.32 22.89
N LYS A 111 -23.86 15.37 23.42
CA LYS A 111 -23.53 16.55 22.62
C LYS A 111 -22.59 16.10 21.52
N GLU A 112 -23.11 16.11 20.30
CA GLU A 112 -22.40 15.80 19.05
C GLU A 112 -21.13 16.66 18.91
N GLY A 113 -20.01 16.09 19.33
CA GLY A 113 -18.69 16.66 19.05
C GLY A 113 -18.33 16.43 17.59
N ARG A 114 -18.27 17.50 16.80
CA ARG A 114 -17.68 17.48 15.45
C ARG A 114 -16.26 16.93 15.55
N SER A 115 -16.03 15.70 15.12
CA SER A 115 -14.69 15.13 14.99
C SER A 115 -13.95 15.83 13.84
N GLY A 116 -13.35 16.98 14.17
CA GLY A 116 -12.51 17.80 13.28
C GLY A 116 -11.02 17.67 13.60
N GLY A 117 -10.57 16.49 14.02
CA GLY A 117 -9.16 16.25 14.39
C GLY A 117 -8.30 15.74 13.24
N THR A 118 -6.99 15.85 13.41
CA THR A 118 -5.98 15.21 12.56
C THR A 118 -6.12 13.69 12.65
N ARG A 119 -6.12 13.03 11.49
CA ARG A 119 -6.14 11.56 11.39
C ARG A 119 -4.78 11.07 10.93
N HIS A 120 -4.37 9.92 11.42
CA HIS A 120 -3.12 9.27 11.04
C HIS A 120 -3.44 8.03 10.20
N SER A 121 -2.67 7.80 9.13
CA SER A 121 -2.73 6.58 8.34
C SER A 121 -1.34 6.15 7.88
N LEU A 122 -1.21 4.86 7.59
CA LEU A 122 -0.02 4.29 6.96
C LEU A 122 -0.35 4.00 5.49
N ASN A 123 0.32 4.70 4.60
CA ASN A 123 0.08 4.62 3.16
C ASN A 123 1.18 3.82 2.48
N PHE A 124 0.78 2.91 1.59
CA PHE A 124 1.70 2.12 0.78
C PHE A 124 1.66 2.57 -0.67
N ASP A 125 2.75 3.15 -1.15
CA ASP A 125 2.87 3.60 -2.52
C ASP A 125 3.53 2.51 -3.37
N ILE A 126 2.87 2.09 -4.45
CA ILE A 126 3.43 1.14 -5.42
C ILE A 126 3.27 1.75 -6.81
N GLY A 127 4.37 1.86 -7.52
CA GLY A 127 4.37 2.52 -8.82
C GLY A 127 5.58 2.22 -9.67
N MET A 128 5.70 2.97 -10.74
CA MET A 128 6.84 2.95 -11.65
C MET A 128 7.59 4.27 -11.52
N ASN A 129 8.86 4.26 -11.91
CA ASN A 129 9.69 5.47 -11.99
C ASN A 129 10.46 5.51 -13.30
N ASN A 130 10.76 6.73 -13.73
CA ASN A 130 11.63 7.04 -14.85
C ASN A 130 12.24 8.43 -14.61
N TYR A 131 13.05 8.95 -15.53
CA TYR A 131 13.58 10.29 -15.48
C TYR A 131 13.59 10.94 -16.86
N LEU A 132 13.67 12.27 -16.84
CA LEU A 132 13.77 13.10 -18.03
C LEU A 132 15.12 13.82 -18.02
N GLN A 133 15.71 13.96 -19.19
CA GLN A 133 16.84 14.85 -19.45
C GLN A 133 16.32 16.07 -20.19
N ASN A 134 16.45 17.26 -19.59
CA ASN A 134 15.98 18.51 -20.20
C ASN A 134 14.53 18.44 -20.71
N GLY A 135 13.64 17.77 -19.95
CA GLY A 135 12.23 17.59 -20.28
C GLY A 135 11.92 16.52 -21.33
N LYS A 136 12.91 15.78 -21.84
CA LYS A 136 12.73 14.68 -22.80
C LYS A 136 13.17 13.35 -22.21
N PHE A 137 12.63 12.26 -22.72
CA PHE A 137 13.09 10.93 -22.34
C PHE A 137 14.46 10.64 -23.02
N PRO A 138 15.45 10.11 -22.29
CA PRO A 138 16.76 9.77 -22.86
C PRO A 138 16.74 8.59 -23.84
N ASP A 139 15.62 7.89 -23.99
CA ASP A 139 15.43 6.79 -24.94
C ASP A 139 15.43 7.28 -26.40
N ALA A 140 14.91 8.48 -26.65
CA ALA A 140 14.82 9.07 -27.98
C ALA A 140 16.20 9.25 -28.65
N ASP A 141 17.24 9.45 -27.84
CA ASP A 141 18.62 9.65 -28.29
C ASP A 141 19.50 8.40 -28.03
N ASN A 142 18.91 7.24 -27.69
CA ASN A 142 19.61 5.99 -27.35
C ASN A 142 20.74 6.19 -26.31
N GLN A 143 20.50 7.01 -25.29
CA GLN A 143 21.52 7.27 -24.27
C GLN A 143 21.78 6.01 -23.43
N PRO A 144 23.03 5.78 -22.99
CA PRO A 144 23.41 4.57 -22.24
C PRO A 144 22.76 4.51 -20.84
N TYR A 145 22.28 5.65 -20.35
CA TYR A 145 21.52 5.79 -19.12
C TYR A 145 20.01 5.84 -19.37
N SER A 146 19.48 5.43 -20.52
CA SER A 146 18.03 5.23 -20.67
C SER A 146 17.52 4.14 -19.72
N VAL A 147 16.29 4.26 -19.20
CA VAL A 147 15.69 3.27 -18.30
C VAL A 147 14.40 2.72 -18.87
N LYS A 148 14.19 1.41 -18.68
CA LYS A 148 12.92 0.78 -19.06
C LYS A 148 11.81 1.32 -18.18
N PRO A 149 10.65 1.70 -18.74
CA PRO A 149 9.46 1.94 -17.94
C PRO A 149 9.13 0.69 -17.11
N TRP A 150 9.04 -0.48 -17.76
CA TRP A 150 8.70 -1.73 -17.10
C TRP A 150 9.89 -2.33 -16.33
N GLY A 151 9.68 -2.55 -15.04
CA GLY A 151 10.69 -3.11 -14.13
C GLY A 151 11.53 -2.07 -13.39
N SER A 152 11.28 -0.78 -13.63
CA SER A 152 11.74 0.36 -12.83
C SER A 152 10.69 0.70 -11.77
N TRP A 153 10.68 -0.05 -10.67
CA TRP A 153 9.65 0.01 -9.64
C TRP A 153 9.95 1.09 -8.59
N TYR A 154 8.91 1.82 -8.22
CA TYR A 154 8.86 2.68 -7.06
C TYR A 154 8.04 2.01 -5.96
N VAL A 155 8.58 1.99 -4.75
CA VAL A 155 7.89 1.49 -3.56
C VAL A 155 8.06 2.50 -2.44
N GLY A 156 6.99 2.85 -1.74
CA GLY A 156 7.00 3.79 -0.63
C GLY A 156 6.17 3.30 0.55
N ILE A 157 6.63 3.60 1.76
CA ILE A 157 5.89 3.41 3.00
C ILE A 157 5.86 4.75 3.70
N ASN A 158 4.67 5.33 3.86
CA ASN A 158 4.51 6.69 4.35
C ASN A 158 3.58 6.72 5.57
N SER A 159 4.03 7.38 6.62
CA SER A 159 3.24 7.72 7.80
C SER A 159 2.69 9.12 7.58
N VAL A 160 1.39 9.23 7.29
CA VAL A 160 0.76 10.50 6.90
C VAL A 160 -0.30 10.92 7.91
N ASN A 161 -0.39 12.22 8.12
CA ASN A 161 -1.38 12.89 8.94
C ASN A 161 -2.26 13.74 8.05
N LYS A 162 -3.57 13.57 8.17
CA LYS A 162 -4.58 14.32 7.44
C LYS A 162 -5.32 15.25 8.39
N THR A 163 -5.03 16.54 8.29
CA THR A 163 -5.61 17.59 9.12
C THR A 163 -6.69 18.34 8.33
N PRO A 164 -7.95 18.41 8.80
CA PRO A 164 -8.94 19.28 8.18
C PRO A 164 -8.55 20.75 8.37
N LEU A 165 -8.50 21.53 7.30
CA LEU A 165 -8.23 22.97 7.37
C LEU A 165 -9.55 23.75 7.43
N PHE A 166 -10.30 23.77 6.33
CA PHE A 166 -11.60 24.43 6.26
C PHE A 166 -12.47 23.81 5.17
N GLY A 167 -13.78 23.69 5.45
CA GLY A 167 -14.75 23.23 4.46
C GLY A 167 -14.48 21.83 3.93
N ARG A 168 -13.88 21.76 2.74
CA ARG A 168 -13.52 20.54 1.99
C ARG A 168 -12.01 20.42 1.77
N LEU A 169 -11.23 21.34 2.32
CA LEU A 169 -9.77 21.37 2.22
C LEU A 169 -9.17 20.69 3.44
N TYR A 170 -8.25 19.77 3.15
CA TYR A 170 -7.43 19.04 4.09
C TYR A 170 -5.96 19.31 3.79
N LEU A 171 -5.12 19.13 4.79
CA LEU A 171 -3.68 19.12 4.65
C LEU A 171 -3.19 17.72 4.99
N GLU A 172 -2.63 17.04 4.00
CA GLU A 172 -1.90 15.81 4.21
C GLU A 172 -0.42 16.14 4.42
N TRP A 173 0.14 15.70 5.54
CA TRP A 173 1.54 15.93 5.86
C TRP A 173 2.12 14.71 6.55
N GLY A 174 3.33 14.33 6.21
CA GLY A 174 3.84 13.06 6.68
C GLY A 174 5.27 12.79 6.29
N GLY A 175 5.81 11.72 6.88
CA GLY A 175 7.16 11.24 6.64
C GLY A 175 7.12 9.77 6.21
N GLY A 176 8.01 9.38 5.30
CA GLY A 176 8.05 8.02 4.78
C GLY A 176 9.40 7.63 4.22
N VAL A 177 9.55 6.36 3.88
CA VAL A 177 10.73 5.85 3.18
C VAL A 177 10.29 5.35 1.82
N SER A 178 11.07 5.67 0.79
CA SER A 178 10.84 5.22 -0.56
C SER A 178 12.08 4.63 -1.21
N TRP A 179 11.86 3.65 -2.09
CA TRP A 179 12.88 2.98 -2.89
C TRP A 179 12.60 3.21 -4.36
N TYR A 180 13.53 3.89 -5.01
CA TYR A 180 13.60 4.02 -6.46
C TYR A 180 14.44 2.89 -7.01
N ASN A 181 13.91 2.17 -8.00
CA ASN A 181 14.67 1.20 -8.76
C ASN A 181 14.68 1.65 -10.22
N PHE A 182 15.80 2.17 -10.68
CA PHE A 182 16.04 2.53 -12.07
C PHE A 182 16.67 1.32 -12.78
N LYS A 183 15.96 0.74 -13.75
CA LYS A 183 16.47 -0.38 -14.54
C LYS A 183 16.89 0.13 -15.91
N LEU A 184 18.18 0.04 -16.23
CA LEU A 184 18.67 0.46 -17.54
C LEU A 184 17.99 -0.31 -18.67
N GLU A 185 17.80 0.40 -19.77
CA GLU A 185 17.26 -0.16 -21.00
C GLU A 185 18.22 -1.15 -21.63
N ASP A 186 19.45 -0.68 -21.81
CA ASP A 186 20.54 -1.52 -22.26
C ASP A 186 21.25 -2.16 -21.06
N ALA A 187 21.35 -3.48 -21.10
CA ALA A 187 22.00 -4.26 -20.05
C ALA A 187 23.53 -4.28 -20.22
N GLN A 188 24.05 -3.90 -21.39
CA GLN A 188 25.48 -3.89 -21.67
C GLN A 188 26.23 -2.81 -20.88
N PHE A 189 25.54 -1.77 -20.42
CA PHE A 189 26.15 -0.72 -19.60
C PHE A 189 26.10 -1.06 -18.11
N GLN A 190 27.27 -1.01 -17.49
CA GLN A 190 27.43 -1.07 -16.04
C GLN A 190 27.56 0.32 -15.45
N ILE A 191 26.83 0.57 -14.36
CA ILE A 191 26.91 1.83 -13.62
C ILE A 191 28.07 1.73 -12.63
N GLN A 192 29.10 2.52 -12.85
CA GLN A 192 30.29 2.58 -12.01
C GLN A 192 30.44 3.98 -11.41
N LYS A 193 31.00 4.05 -10.21
CA LYS A 193 31.35 5.32 -9.59
C LYS A 193 32.77 5.70 -10.02
N GLY A 194 32.90 6.66 -10.93
CA GLY A 194 34.17 7.29 -11.25
C GLY A 194 34.64 8.24 -10.13
N ALA A 195 35.88 8.74 -10.26
CA ALA A 195 36.47 9.63 -9.27
C ALA A 195 35.70 10.96 -9.16
N THR A 196 35.29 11.51 -10.29
CA THR A 196 34.62 12.82 -10.39
C THR A 196 33.15 12.69 -10.79
N GLU A 197 32.81 11.73 -11.67
CA GLU A 197 31.48 11.56 -12.22
C GLU A 197 31.00 10.10 -12.17
N VAL A 198 29.71 9.88 -12.41
CA VAL A 198 29.13 8.55 -12.63
C VAL A 198 29.41 8.13 -14.07
N GLU A 199 29.88 6.91 -14.25
CA GLU A 199 30.24 6.39 -15.56
C GLU A 199 29.30 5.23 -15.92
N PHE A 200 28.86 5.22 -17.18
CA PHE A 200 28.08 4.13 -17.78
C PHE A 200 29.00 3.41 -18.75
N VAL A 201 29.68 2.39 -18.25
CA VAL A 201 30.76 1.70 -18.97
C VAL A 201 30.17 0.48 -19.70
N PRO A 202 30.34 0.34 -21.02
CA PRO A 202 29.95 -0.87 -21.74
C PRO A 202 30.82 -2.04 -21.29
N VAL A 203 30.22 -3.21 -21.16
CA VAL A 203 30.94 -4.45 -20.86
C VAL A 203 31.44 -5.06 -22.16
N ASP A 204 32.73 -4.87 -22.44
CA ASP A 204 33.38 -5.29 -23.70
C ASP A 204 34.02 -6.69 -23.63
N ASN A 205 33.73 -7.48 -22.59
CA ASN A 205 34.26 -8.83 -22.47
C ASN A 205 33.32 -9.85 -23.14
N ALA A 206 33.82 -10.53 -24.18
CA ALA A 206 33.07 -11.54 -24.94
C ALA A 206 32.58 -12.73 -24.10
N ASP A 207 33.24 -13.01 -22.96
CA ASP A 207 32.86 -14.09 -22.05
C ASP A 207 31.73 -13.68 -21.08
N ILE A 208 31.39 -12.39 -21.04
CA ILE A 208 30.36 -11.82 -20.17
C ILE A 208 29.12 -11.48 -21.00
N ASP A 209 27.99 -12.15 -20.71
CA ASP A 209 26.68 -11.85 -21.29
C ASP A 209 25.82 -11.04 -20.28
N PRO A 210 25.65 -9.72 -20.47
CA PRO A 210 24.93 -8.86 -19.54
C PRO A 210 23.41 -9.07 -19.59
N ILE A 211 22.81 -9.43 -18.46
CA ILE A 211 21.35 -9.67 -18.36
C ILE A 211 20.61 -8.45 -17.84
N LYS A 212 21.18 -7.72 -16.88
CA LYS A 212 20.47 -6.66 -16.16
C LYS A 212 21.42 -5.72 -15.44
N SER A 213 21.24 -4.42 -15.68
CA SER A 213 21.86 -3.35 -14.92
C SER A 213 20.77 -2.51 -14.22
N LYS A 214 20.96 -2.22 -12.92
CA LYS A 214 20.00 -1.48 -12.09
C LYS A 214 20.69 -0.56 -11.10
N LEU A 215 20.17 0.64 -10.92
CA LEU A 215 20.50 1.55 -9.82
C LEU A 215 19.32 1.63 -8.86
N THR A 216 19.54 1.32 -7.60
CA THR A 216 18.54 1.47 -6.55
C THR A 216 18.97 2.56 -5.59
N ALA A 217 18.04 3.45 -5.25
CA ALA A 217 18.26 4.53 -4.29
C ALA A 217 17.10 4.62 -3.30
N SER A 218 17.43 4.71 -2.02
CA SER A 218 16.48 4.78 -0.91
C SER A 218 16.49 6.19 -0.32
N TYR A 219 15.32 6.74 -0.02
CA TYR A 219 15.15 8.09 0.50
C TYR A 219 14.17 8.10 1.67
N PHE A 220 14.45 8.91 2.68
CA PHE A 220 13.46 9.37 3.63
C PHE A 220 12.81 10.63 3.05
N ASN A 221 11.49 10.71 2.99
CA ASN A 221 10.75 11.83 2.42
C ASN A 221 9.83 12.45 3.47
N LEU A 222 9.72 13.76 3.43
CA LEU A 222 8.70 14.56 4.08
C LEU A 222 7.82 15.17 3.01
N SER A 223 6.51 15.12 3.20
CA SER A 223 5.53 15.64 2.23
C SER A 223 4.51 16.54 2.89
N LEU A 224 4.03 17.49 2.10
CA LEU A 224 3.00 18.46 2.48
C LEU A 224 2.09 18.69 1.26
N VAL A 225 0.89 18.11 1.30
CA VAL A 225 -0.06 18.08 0.18
C VAL A 225 -1.42 18.61 0.64
N PRO A 226 -1.76 19.87 0.28
CA PRO A 226 -3.12 20.36 0.32
C PRO A 226 -4.02 19.48 -0.56
N LEU A 227 -5.09 18.95 0.01
CA LEU A 227 -6.01 18.00 -0.61
C LEU A 227 -7.45 18.52 -0.51
N MET A 228 -8.13 18.60 -1.65
CA MET A 228 -9.53 18.99 -1.75
C MET A 228 -10.40 17.77 -2.01
N GLU A 229 -11.43 17.59 -1.19
CA GLU A 229 -12.38 16.46 -1.31
C GLU A 229 -13.73 16.91 -1.86
N PHE A 230 -14.18 16.24 -2.92
CA PHE A 230 -15.45 16.44 -3.57
C PHE A 230 -16.36 15.22 -3.39
N GLY A 231 -17.49 15.38 -2.71
CA GLY A 231 -18.45 14.29 -2.50
C GLY A 231 -19.56 14.70 -1.54
N LYS A 232 -20.65 13.92 -1.49
CA LYS A 232 -21.73 14.15 -0.52
C LYS A 232 -21.19 13.83 0.89
N LYS A 233 -21.36 14.75 1.84
CA LYS A 233 -21.18 14.49 3.28
C LYS A 233 -22.32 13.57 3.75
N GLY A 234 -22.31 12.30 3.34
CA GLY A 234 -23.53 11.48 3.29
C GLY A 234 -23.46 10.12 3.99
N ALA A 235 -22.39 9.78 4.70
CA ALA A 235 -22.38 8.60 5.56
C ALA A 235 -21.87 9.03 6.94
N LYS A 236 -22.72 8.88 7.95
CA LYS A 236 -22.37 9.11 9.35
C LYS A 236 -21.08 8.36 9.67
N ARG A 237 -20.05 9.08 10.10
CA ARG A 237 -18.81 8.48 10.61
C ARG A 237 -19.13 7.86 11.97
N VAL A 238 -19.39 6.56 12.02
CA VAL A 238 -19.38 5.83 13.29
C VAL A 238 -17.92 5.61 13.66
N CYS A 239 -17.34 6.57 14.38
CA CYS A 239 -16.02 6.41 14.95
C CYS A 239 -16.14 5.51 16.19
N ASN A 240 -16.02 4.20 16.03
CA ASN A 240 -15.72 3.34 17.17
C ASN A 240 -14.27 3.61 17.60
N LYS A 241 -14.11 4.22 18.77
CA LYS A 241 -12.84 4.73 19.30
C LYS A 241 -12.00 3.61 19.95
N SER A 242 -11.87 2.45 19.30
CA SER A 242 -11.18 1.31 19.93
C SER A 242 -10.53 0.31 18.99
N GLU A 243 -10.23 0.66 17.73
CA GLU A 243 -9.40 -0.20 16.87
C GLU A 243 -8.28 0.60 16.20
N ILE A 244 -7.04 0.15 16.42
CA ILE A 244 -5.86 0.58 15.65
C ILE A 244 -6.02 -0.07 14.27
N SER A 245 -6.77 0.56 13.37
CA SER A 245 -6.88 0.12 11.98
C SER A 245 -5.64 0.58 11.21
N ILE A 246 -4.78 -0.36 10.83
CA ILE A 246 -3.56 -0.12 10.01
C ILE A 246 -3.93 0.33 8.58
N PHE A 247 -5.20 0.16 8.16
CA PHE A 247 -5.71 0.54 6.86
C PHE A 247 -7.05 1.29 7.04
N ASP A 248 -7.10 2.58 6.73
CA ASP A 248 -8.34 3.39 6.79
C ASP A 248 -9.21 3.05 5.57
N LYS A 249 -10.09 2.05 5.71
CA LYS A 249 -10.98 1.58 4.62
C LYS A 249 -12.26 2.41 4.47
N ASN A 250 -12.36 3.58 5.09
CA ASN A 250 -13.62 4.33 5.19
C ASN A 250 -13.55 5.68 4.47
N HIS A 251 -13.40 5.66 3.15
CA HIS A 251 -13.54 6.85 2.32
C HIS A 251 -14.99 6.97 1.81
N PRO A 252 -15.76 8.00 2.23
CA PRO A 252 -17.09 8.23 1.65
C PRO A 252 -16.94 8.49 0.14
N TYR A 253 -17.93 8.07 -0.65
CA TYR A 253 -17.99 8.22 -2.11
C TYR A 253 -17.62 9.64 -2.56
N GLY A 254 -16.34 9.87 -2.86
CA GLY A 254 -15.81 11.19 -3.12
C GLY A 254 -14.52 11.14 -3.94
N PHE A 255 -14.41 12.07 -4.87
CA PHE A 255 -13.20 12.34 -5.63
C PHE A 255 -12.32 13.29 -4.82
N ARG A 256 -11.02 13.03 -4.75
CA ARG A 256 -10.05 13.90 -4.06
C ARG A 256 -8.92 14.29 -5.00
N ILE A 257 -8.46 15.52 -4.89
CA ILE A 257 -7.31 16.03 -5.63
C ILE A 257 -6.40 16.80 -4.69
N GLY A 258 -5.11 16.51 -4.75
CA GLY A 258 -4.11 17.22 -3.98
C GLY A 258 -2.90 17.56 -4.84
N VAL A 259 -2.32 18.73 -4.59
CA VAL A 259 -1.07 19.18 -5.21
C VAL A 259 -0.24 19.83 -4.12
N GLY A 260 0.97 19.32 -3.91
CA GLY A 260 1.86 19.84 -2.88
C GLY A 260 3.31 19.51 -3.12
N GLY A 261 4.13 19.80 -2.12
CA GLY A 261 5.57 19.62 -2.17
C GLY A 261 6.02 18.40 -1.37
N TYR A 262 7.19 17.87 -1.72
CA TYR A 262 7.94 16.97 -0.86
C TYR A 262 9.43 17.29 -0.91
N ALA A 263 10.12 16.92 0.15
CA ALA A 263 11.57 16.95 0.24
C ALA A 263 12.07 15.64 0.86
N GLY A 264 13.22 15.14 0.42
CA GLY A 264 13.76 13.89 0.89
C GLY A 264 15.28 13.89 0.98
N TYR A 265 15.77 13.00 1.83
CA TYR A 265 17.19 12.78 2.08
C TYR A 265 17.57 11.32 1.77
N ARG A 266 18.66 11.12 1.03
CA ARG A 266 19.13 9.81 0.59
C ARG A 266 19.66 9.01 1.78
N LEU A 267 19.06 7.84 2.00
CA LEU A 267 19.47 6.88 3.04
C LEU A 267 20.55 5.93 2.53
N GLY A 268 20.53 5.62 1.24
CA GLY A 268 21.51 4.72 0.64
C GLY A 268 21.25 4.48 -0.83
N SER A 269 22.22 3.86 -1.48
CA SER A 269 22.11 3.45 -2.88
C SER A 269 22.98 2.24 -3.14
N HIS A 270 22.59 1.45 -4.13
CA HIS A 270 23.39 0.33 -4.59
C HIS A 270 23.15 0.13 -6.09
N ASN A 271 24.18 -0.27 -6.83
CA ASN A 271 24.00 -0.84 -8.15
C ASN A 271 23.69 -2.35 -8.01
N LYS A 272 23.09 -2.92 -9.05
CA LYS A 272 22.98 -4.36 -9.21
C LYS A 272 23.20 -4.70 -10.67
N PHE A 273 24.29 -5.39 -10.94
CA PHE A 273 24.65 -5.89 -12.26
C PHE A 273 24.49 -7.42 -12.26
N VAL A 274 23.85 -7.98 -13.28
CA VAL A 274 23.62 -9.42 -13.42
C VAL A 274 24.07 -9.81 -14.82
N TYR A 275 24.93 -10.81 -14.90
CA TYR A 275 25.51 -11.29 -16.14
C TYR A 275 25.71 -12.80 -16.07
N LYS A 276 25.97 -13.43 -17.22
CA LYS A 276 26.49 -14.80 -17.29
C LYS A 276 27.95 -14.77 -17.68
N GLU A 277 28.73 -15.64 -17.06
CA GLU A 277 30.13 -15.86 -17.41
C GLU A 277 30.34 -17.37 -17.48
N ASN A 278 30.83 -17.87 -18.62
CA ASN A 278 30.99 -19.32 -18.87
C ASN A 278 29.71 -20.15 -18.60
N GLY A 279 28.53 -19.57 -18.86
CA GLY A 279 27.23 -20.21 -18.64
C GLY A 279 26.65 -20.03 -17.23
N ASP A 280 27.45 -19.63 -16.26
CA ASP A 280 27.02 -19.42 -14.87
C ASP A 280 26.55 -17.99 -14.63
N LYS A 281 25.40 -17.85 -13.96
CA LYS A 281 24.80 -16.55 -13.68
C LYS A 281 25.41 -15.92 -12.44
N LYS A 282 26.12 -14.81 -12.62
CA LYS A 282 26.68 -13.98 -11.55
C LYS A 282 25.85 -12.72 -11.30
N LYS A 283 26.01 -12.17 -10.11
CA LYS A 283 25.28 -10.98 -9.66
C LYS A 283 26.14 -10.17 -8.71
N ASP A 284 26.51 -9.00 -9.19
CA ASP A 284 27.27 -8.03 -8.44
C ASP A 284 26.35 -6.97 -7.87
N ARG A 285 26.69 -6.54 -6.65
CA ARG A 285 25.97 -5.50 -5.93
C ARG A 285 27.00 -4.60 -5.26
N ASP A 286 27.25 -3.45 -5.86
CA ASP A 286 28.11 -2.44 -5.26
C ASP A 286 27.25 -1.42 -4.50
N LYS A 287 27.60 -1.19 -3.24
CA LYS A 287 26.98 -0.17 -2.38
C LYS A 287 27.86 1.07 -2.41
N SER A 288 27.42 2.05 -3.18
CA SER A 288 28.11 3.33 -3.29
C SER A 288 27.12 4.46 -3.45
N ASN A 289 27.59 5.70 -3.39
CA ASN A 289 26.74 6.87 -3.61
C ASN A 289 26.48 7.14 -5.11
N PHE A 290 27.31 6.63 -6.02
CA PHE A 290 27.21 6.86 -7.48
C PHE A 290 27.02 8.33 -7.87
N HIS A 291 27.61 9.24 -7.08
CA HIS A 291 27.41 10.69 -7.18
C HIS A 291 25.93 11.14 -7.21
N LEU A 292 25.01 10.34 -6.67
CA LEU A 292 23.62 10.72 -6.48
C LEU A 292 23.52 11.92 -5.54
N ASN A 293 22.55 12.77 -5.81
CA ASN A 293 22.21 13.87 -4.92
C ASN A 293 21.68 13.32 -3.58
N ASN A 294 22.18 13.85 -2.47
CA ASN A 294 21.71 13.48 -1.14
C ASN A 294 20.36 14.10 -0.84
N TRP A 295 20.05 15.24 -1.44
CA TRP A 295 18.79 15.94 -1.27
C TRP A 295 17.93 15.74 -2.51
N ARG A 296 16.62 15.71 -2.28
CA ARG A 296 15.62 15.63 -3.33
C ARG A 296 14.45 16.49 -2.94
N TYR A 297 13.86 17.21 -3.87
CA TYR A 297 12.63 17.93 -3.64
C TYR A 297 11.82 18.01 -4.93
N GLY A 298 10.51 18.07 -4.77
CA GLY A 298 9.62 17.90 -5.90
C GLY A 298 8.19 18.27 -5.61
N VAL A 299 7.38 18.11 -6.66
CA VAL A 299 5.93 18.30 -6.61
C VAL A 299 5.26 16.94 -6.59
N ARG A 300 4.34 16.74 -5.65
CA ARG A 300 3.47 15.57 -5.55
C ARG A 300 2.05 15.94 -5.92
N VAL A 301 1.49 15.24 -6.89
CA VAL A 301 0.09 15.30 -7.28
C VAL A 301 -0.58 14.02 -6.82
N GLN A 302 -1.78 14.13 -6.24
CA GLN A 302 -2.59 13.01 -5.79
C GLN A 302 -4.01 13.14 -6.36
N LEU A 303 -4.55 12.04 -6.86
CA LEU A 303 -5.90 11.92 -7.42
C LEU A 303 -6.56 10.68 -6.84
N GLY A 304 -7.55 10.87 -5.98
CA GLY A 304 -8.22 9.76 -5.31
C GLY A 304 -9.64 9.55 -5.74
N TYR A 305 -10.03 8.27 -5.76
CA TYR A 305 -11.38 7.84 -5.99
C TYR A 305 -11.69 6.62 -5.13
N LYS A 306 -12.62 6.78 -4.18
CA LYS A 306 -12.98 5.75 -3.18
C LYS A 306 -11.74 5.27 -2.40
N ASP A 307 -11.39 4.00 -2.54
CA ASP A 307 -10.38 3.29 -1.76
C ASP A 307 -8.98 3.32 -2.38
N PHE A 308 -8.82 3.95 -3.54
CA PHE A 308 -7.53 4.02 -4.22
C PHE A 308 -7.15 5.45 -4.56
N ASP A 309 -5.88 5.76 -4.37
CA ASP A 309 -5.25 7.01 -4.76
C ASP A 309 -4.27 6.77 -5.89
N LEU A 310 -4.29 7.63 -6.90
CA LEU A 310 -3.21 7.75 -7.87
C LEU A 310 -2.28 8.85 -7.41
N PHE A 311 -0.97 8.62 -7.49
CA PHE A 311 0.01 9.66 -7.23
C PHE A 311 0.95 9.85 -8.42
N VAL A 312 1.47 11.06 -8.55
CA VAL A 312 2.58 11.41 -9.44
C VAL A 312 3.54 12.29 -8.64
N ASN A 313 4.81 11.93 -8.61
CA ASN A 313 5.90 12.73 -8.05
C ASN A 313 6.82 13.17 -9.17
N TYR A 314 7.21 14.45 -9.18
CA TYR A 314 8.18 15.00 -10.12
C TYR A 314 9.28 15.72 -9.35
N ASP A 315 10.54 15.31 -9.54
CA ASP A 315 11.70 15.97 -8.95
C ASP A 315 12.04 17.24 -9.71
N LEU A 316 12.18 18.32 -8.95
CA LEU A 316 12.63 19.59 -9.50
C LEU A 316 14.16 19.65 -9.60
N ASN A 317 14.87 18.87 -8.77
CA ASN A 317 16.32 18.76 -8.82
C ASN A 317 16.78 17.53 -9.64
N GLU A 318 18.06 17.53 -9.98
CA GLU A 318 18.70 16.43 -10.67
C GLU A 318 19.00 15.25 -9.73
N LEU A 319 18.96 14.05 -10.30
CA LEU A 319 19.23 12.77 -9.64
C LEU A 319 20.69 12.67 -9.19
N PHE A 320 21.61 13.17 -10.02
CA PHE A 320 23.04 13.23 -9.74
C PHE A 320 23.41 14.60 -9.16
N ASN A 321 24.58 14.68 -8.52
CA ASN A 321 25.14 15.96 -8.12
C ASN A 321 25.56 16.75 -9.37
N GLU A 322 25.49 18.07 -9.26
CA GLU A 322 25.85 19.01 -10.33
C GLU A 322 27.24 18.68 -10.90
N SER A 323 27.32 18.60 -12.24
CA SER A 323 28.54 18.26 -12.99
C SER A 323 29.18 16.90 -12.64
N ARG A 324 28.43 15.97 -12.02
CA ARG A 324 28.91 14.61 -11.70
C ARG A 324 28.11 13.48 -12.34
N GLY A 325 27.26 13.82 -13.30
CA GLY A 325 26.46 12.89 -14.06
C GLY A 325 25.50 13.62 -15.01
N PRO A 326 24.68 12.88 -15.75
CA PRO A 326 23.69 13.47 -16.63
C PRO A 326 22.61 14.23 -15.83
N GLU A 327 22.15 15.35 -16.38
CA GLU A 327 21.11 16.21 -15.80
C GLU A 327 19.73 15.53 -15.89
N LEU A 328 19.41 14.68 -14.92
CA LEU A 328 18.21 13.83 -14.94
C LEU A 328 17.23 14.20 -13.83
N ASN A 329 16.03 14.62 -14.19
CA ASN A 329 14.93 14.82 -13.24
C ASN A 329 14.08 13.56 -13.15
N ALA A 330 14.06 12.92 -11.98
CA ALA A 330 13.28 11.70 -11.78
C ALA A 330 11.81 12.00 -11.52
N PHE A 331 10.94 11.11 -12.00
CA PHE A 331 9.52 11.13 -11.68
C PHE A 331 9.05 9.72 -11.34
N SER A 332 7.99 9.63 -10.55
CA SER A 332 7.31 8.37 -10.24
C SER A 332 5.81 8.54 -10.31
N PHE A 333 5.11 7.47 -10.66
CA PHE A 333 3.66 7.45 -10.69
C PHE A 333 3.15 6.07 -10.31
N GLY A 334 1.97 6.00 -9.71
CA GLY A 334 1.43 4.72 -9.26
C GLY A 334 0.17 4.88 -8.44
N ILE A 335 -0.07 3.86 -7.60
CA ILE A 335 -1.19 3.79 -6.69
C ILE A 335 -0.71 3.92 -5.23
N THR A 336 -1.49 4.58 -4.41
CA THR A 336 -1.36 4.61 -2.95
C THR A 336 -2.53 3.81 -2.36
N LEU A 337 -2.20 2.90 -1.44
CA LEU A 337 -3.09 1.97 -0.75
C LEU A 337 -3.17 2.26 0.74
#